data_AF-A0A6I4YFF7-F1
#
_entry.id   AF-A0A6I4YFF7-F1
#
_cell.length_a   1.000
_cell.length_b   1.000
_cell.length_c   1.000
_cell.angle_alpha   90.00
_cell.angle_beta   90.00
_cell.angle_gamma   90.00
#
_symmetry.space_group_name_H-M   'P 1'
#
loop_
_entity.id
_entity.type
_entity.pdbx_description
1 polymer ?
#
loop_
_entity_poly.entity_id
_entity_poly.type
_entity_poly.pdbx_seq_one_letter_code
_entity_poly.pdbx_strand_id
1 'polypeptide(L)'
;MITVATPGRKTKLTADVQAKFLRAIRAGNWIETCCDYVGINPDTYYEWMKRGEKTGEGNAIYREFRAAVLEARASAEIESVARIRVSGQKGDWKADAWYLERSHPERWGKQRVEVTGKDGEPLHPPTPAPLPADAPYEDVMAAYDQLITQDL
;
A
#
# COMPACT_ATOMS: atom_id res chain seq x y z
N MET A 1 -54.98 14.25 -6.34
CA MET A 1 -54.26 13.08 -5.79
C MET A 1 -52.78 13.42 -5.78
N ILE A 2 -52.17 13.55 -4.60
CA ILE A 2 -50.72 13.80 -4.48
C ILE A 2 -50.07 12.44 -4.28
N THR A 3 -49.36 11.97 -5.29
CA THR A 3 -48.58 10.73 -5.22
C THR A 3 -47.36 11.00 -4.35
N VAL A 4 -47.36 10.52 -3.12
CA VAL A 4 -46.20 10.58 -2.23
C VAL A 4 -45.20 9.54 -2.71
N ALA A 5 -44.06 10.00 -3.24
CA ALA A 5 -42.95 9.13 -3.62
C ALA A 5 -42.40 8.41 -2.38
N THR A 6 -42.37 7.08 -2.42
CA THR A 6 -41.83 6.25 -1.34
C THR A 6 -40.36 6.61 -1.09
N PRO A 7 -39.93 6.89 0.15
CA PRO A 7 -38.53 7.18 0.44
C PRO A 7 -37.67 5.97 0.04
N GLY A 8 -36.68 6.20 -0.83
CA GLY A 8 -35.73 5.15 -1.22
C GLY A 8 -35.02 4.55 0.00
N ARG A 9 -34.56 3.29 -0.13
CA ARG A 9 -33.81 2.59 0.91
C ARG A 9 -32.66 3.48 1.43
N LYS A 10 -32.64 3.75 2.73
CA LYS A 10 -31.60 4.57 3.37
C LYS A 10 -30.21 3.98 3.06
N THR A 11 -29.30 4.83 2.58
CA THR A 11 -27.91 4.43 2.31
C THR A 11 -27.16 4.13 3.61
N LYS A 12 -26.16 3.25 3.57
CA LYS A 12 -25.24 3.04 4.70
C LYS A 12 -24.28 4.22 4.89
N LEU A 13 -24.17 5.13 3.91
CA LEU A 13 -23.34 6.33 3.96
C LEU A 13 -23.98 7.41 4.84
N THR A 14 -24.03 7.16 6.13
CA THR A 14 -24.54 8.10 7.14
C THR A 14 -23.47 9.13 7.51
N ALA A 15 -23.88 10.23 8.15
CA ALA A 15 -22.93 11.25 8.63
C ALA A 15 -21.90 10.68 9.62
N ASP A 16 -22.30 9.74 10.49
CA ASP A 16 -21.40 9.08 11.44
C ASP A 16 -20.36 8.20 10.71
N VAL A 17 -20.81 7.40 9.74
CA VAL A 17 -19.92 6.57 8.90
C VAL A 17 -18.94 7.46 8.14
N GLN A 18 -19.40 8.56 7.53
CA GLN A 18 -18.53 9.51 6.85
C GLN A 18 -17.47 10.09 7.80
N ALA A 19 -17.89 10.61 8.96
CA ALA A 19 -16.99 11.25 9.90
C ALA A 19 -15.93 10.27 10.46
N LYS A 20 -16.33 9.05 10.82
CA LYS A 20 -15.41 7.99 11.29
C LYS A 20 -14.45 7.56 10.19
N PHE A 21 -14.96 7.34 8.97
CA PHE A 21 -14.14 6.92 7.84
C PHE A 21 -13.10 7.98 7.46
N LEU A 22 -13.52 9.24 7.30
CA LEU A 22 -12.62 10.34 6.93
C LEU A 22 -11.54 10.58 7.98
N ARG A 23 -11.87 10.45 9.27
CA ARG A 23 -10.87 10.51 10.34
C ARG A 23 -9.84 9.39 10.25
N ALA A 24 -10.26 8.16 9.97
CA ALA A 24 -9.35 7.03 9.82
C ALA A 24 -8.42 7.21 8.60
N ILE A 25 -8.96 7.74 7.49
CA ILE A 25 -8.17 8.06 6.28
C ILE A 25 -7.17 9.18 6.54
N ARG A 26 -7.56 10.26 7.22
CA ARG A 26 -6.64 11.35 7.58
C ARG A 26 -5.49 10.88 8.48
N ALA A 27 -5.72 9.84 9.28
CA ALA A 27 -4.67 9.19 10.05
C ALA A 27 -3.70 8.33 9.20
N GLY A 28 -3.89 8.26 7.88
CA GLY A 28 -3.00 7.55 6.95
C GLY A 28 -3.30 6.05 6.79
N ASN A 29 -4.49 5.59 7.18
CA ASN A 29 -4.85 4.17 7.08
C ASN A 29 -5.24 3.76 5.67
N TRP A 30 -5.08 2.46 5.39
CA TRP A 30 -5.56 1.80 4.18
C TRP A 30 -7.09 1.77 4.14
N ILE A 31 -7.65 1.62 2.93
CA ILE A 31 -9.11 1.69 2.73
C ILE A 31 -9.82 0.55 3.41
N GLU A 32 -9.28 -0.65 3.28
CA GLU A 32 -9.79 -1.88 3.85
C GLU A 32 -9.88 -1.75 5.37
N THR A 33 -8.81 -1.25 6.01
CA THR A 33 -8.80 -0.92 7.44
C THR A 33 -9.90 0.08 7.81
N CYS A 34 -10.09 1.13 7.01
CA CYS A 34 -11.13 2.13 7.25
C CYS A 34 -12.55 1.56 7.06
N CYS A 35 -12.73 0.67 6.08
CA CYS A 35 -13.98 -0.03 5.80
C CYS A 35 -14.36 -0.96 6.96
N ASP A 36 -13.41 -1.76 7.45
CA ASP A 36 -13.59 -2.63 8.61
C ASP A 36 -13.94 -1.81 9.86
N TYR A 37 -13.24 -0.69 10.07
CA TYR A 37 -13.48 0.20 11.21
C TYR A 37 -14.91 0.77 11.26
N VAL A 38 -15.52 1.04 10.10
CA VAL A 38 -16.90 1.57 10.03
C VAL A 38 -17.95 0.51 9.70
N GLY A 39 -17.56 -0.76 9.58
CA GLY A 39 -18.46 -1.89 9.33
C GLY A 39 -19.07 -1.93 7.93
N ILE A 40 -18.30 -1.57 6.89
CA ILE A 40 -18.73 -1.71 5.49
C ILE A 40 -17.80 -2.65 4.72
N ASN A 41 -18.34 -3.36 3.73
CA ASN A 41 -17.51 -4.12 2.79
C ASN A 41 -16.78 -3.15 1.84
N PRO A 42 -15.49 -3.38 1.49
CA PRO A 42 -14.75 -2.54 0.54
C PRO A 42 -15.47 -2.28 -0.79
N ASP A 43 -16.20 -3.25 -1.34
CA ASP A 43 -16.99 -3.09 -2.57
C ASP A 43 -18.03 -1.97 -2.43
N THR A 44 -18.60 -1.81 -1.24
CA THR A 44 -19.54 -0.72 -0.94
C THR A 44 -18.85 0.64 -1.06
N TYR A 45 -17.62 0.75 -0.55
CA TYR A 45 -16.81 1.97 -0.70
C TYR A 45 -16.49 2.26 -2.16
N TYR A 46 -16.01 1.28 -2.93
CA TYR A 46 -15.66 1.50 -4.34
C TYR A 46 -16.86 1.87 -5.19
N GLU A 47 -18.03 1.28 -4.94
CA GLU A 47 -19.29 1.68 -5.57
C GLU A 47 -19.67 3.12 -5.21
N TRP A 48 -19.48 3.56 -3.96
CA TRP A 48 -19.69 4.96 -3.57
C TRP A 48 -18.73 5.90 -4.30
N MET A 49 -17.46 5.54 -4.43
CA MET A 49 -16.47 6.34 -5.17
C MET A 49 -16.85 6.45 -6.65
N LYS A 50 -17.27 5.35 -7.28
CA LYS A 50 -17.75 5.33 -8.67
C LYS A 50 -19.02 6.17 -8.86
N ARG A 51 -19.95 6.13 -7.91
CA ARG A 51 -21.13 7.01 -7.92
C ARG A 51 -20.77 8.48 -7.76
N GLY A 52 -19.73 8.78 -6.97
CA GLY A 52 -19.21 10.12 -6.78
C GLY A 52 -18.56 10.75 -8.02
N GLU A 53 -18.37 10.00 -9.10
CA GLU A 53 -17.93 10.52 -10.41
C GLU A 53 -19.09 10.96 -11.30
N LYS A 54 -20.30 10.48 -10.99
CA LYS A 54 -21.49 10.74 -11.79
C LYS A 54 -22.15 12.04 -11.37
N THR A 55 -22.73 12.73 -12.34
CA THR A 55 -23.58 13.91 -12.12
C THR A 55 -25.00 13.51 -11.71
N GLY A 56 -25.82 14.49 -11.30
CA GLY A 56 -27.22 14.30 -10.91
C GLY A 56 -27.44 14.29 -9.38
N GLU A 57 -28.62 14.75 -8.97
CA GLU A 57 -28.98 14.95 -7.55
C GLU A 57 -28.88 13.66 -6.72
N GLY A 58 -29.26 12.51 -7.31
CA GLY A 58 -29.15 11.19 -6.66
C GLY A 58 -27.72 10.72 -6.35
N ASN A 59 -26.71 11.45 -6.83
CA ASN A 59 -25.29 11.17 -6.58
C ASN A 59 -24.59 12.25 -5.72
N ALA A 60 -25.29 13.32 -5.31
CA ALA A 60 -24.68 14.45 -4.60
C ALA A 60 -23.90 14.03 -3.34
N ILE A 61 -24.51 13.21 -2.48
CA ILE A 61 -23.86 12.70 -1.26
C ILE A 61 -22.59 11.89 -1.55
N TYR A 62 -22.55 11.13 -2.65
CA TYR A 62 -21.39 10.33 -3.03
C TYR A 62 -20.29 11.20 -3.64
N ARG A 63 -20.66 12.27 -4.35
CA ARG A 63 -19.71 13.28 -4.85
C ARG A 63 -19.02 14.01 -3.71
N GLU A 64 -19.79 14.44 -2.72
CA GLU A 64 -19.27 15.09 -1.51
C GLU A 64 -18.36 14.16 -0.73
N PHE A 65 -18.79 12.91 -0.50
CA PHE A 65 -17.96 11.91 0.16
C PHE A 65 -16.67 11.62 -0.61
N ARG A 66 -16.73 11.46 -1.94
CA ARG A 66 -15.55 11.26 -2.80
C ARG A 66 -14.58 12.42 -2.68
N ALA A 67 -15.06 13.66 -2.77
CA ALA A 67 -14.23 14.84 -2.62
C ALA A 67 -13.54 14.88 -1.25
N ALA A 68 -14.29 14.59 -0.18
CA ALA A 68 -13.75 14.54 1.17
C ALA A 68 -12.72 13.41 1.36
N VAL A 69 -12.92 12.23 0.76
CA VAL A 69 -11.94 11.13 0.82
C VAL A 69 -10.64 11.50 0.10
N LEU A 70 -10.73 12.13 -1.08
CA LEU A 70 -9.55 12.58 -1.82
C LEU A 70 -8.77 13.66 -1.07
N GLU A 71 -9.48 14.63 -0.49
CA GLU A 71 -8.89 15.63 0.40
C GLU A 71 -8.21 14.98 1.60
N ALA A 72 -8.91 14.09 2.31
CA ALA A 72 -8.39 13.42 3.50
C ALA A 72 -7.10 12.62 3.21
N ARG A 73 -7.02 11.95 2.06
CA ARG A 73 -5.82 11.22 1.62
C ARG A 73 -4.66 12.16 1.33
N ALA A 74 -4.91 13.23 0.57
CA ALA A 74 -3.90 14.23 0.26
C ALA A 74 -3.37 14.89 1.54
N SER A 75 -4.26 15.24 2.47
CA SER A 75 -3.90 15.79 3.78
C SER A 75 -3.06 14.83 4.60
N ALA A 76 -3.40 13.53 4.65
CA ALA A 76 -2.61 12.52 5.36
C ALA A 76 -1.17 12.41 4.83
N GLU A 77 -1.01 12.47 3.51
CA GLU A 77 0.31 12.44 2.86
C GLU A 77 1.12 13.71 3.16
N ILE A 78 0.51 14.89 3.00
CA ILE A 78 1.13 16.19 3.32
C ILE A 78 1.59 16.23 4.77
N GLU A 79 0.74 15.81 5.71
CA GLU A 79 1.09 15.76 7.13
C GLU A 79 2.23 14.78 7.43
N SER A 80 2.27 13.65 6.73
CA SER A 80 3.35 12.66 6.87
C SER A 80 4.68 13.24 6.40
N VAL A 81 4.70 13.91 5.24
CA VAL A 81 5.89 14.60 4.73
C VAL A 81 6.30 15.73 5.69
N ALA A 82 5.35 16.52 6.19
CA ALA A 82 5.64 17.57 7.15
C ALA A 82 6.31 17.03 8.42
N ARG A 83 5.84 15.89 8.96
CA ARG A 83 6.47 15.23 10.12
C ARG A 83 7.91 14.82 9.84
N ILE A 84 8.19 14.27 8.67
CA ILE A 84 9.56 13.89 8.26
C ILE A 84 10.46 15.13 8.22
N ARG A 85 10.01 16.21 7.56
CA ARG A 85 10.76 17.47 7.45
C ARG A 85 11.00 18.14 8.81
N VAL A 86 10.00 18.11 9.71
CA VAL A 86 10.16 18.60 11.08
C VAL A 86 11.18 17.75 11.86
N SER A 87 11.22 16.43 11.66
CA SER A 87 12.24 15.56 12.29
C SER A 87 13.65 15.94 11.83
N GLY A 88 13.84 16.15 10.51
CA GLY A 88 15.09 16.63 9.94
C GLY A 88 15.53 17.98 10.50
N GLN A 89 14.61 18.96 10.55
CA GLN A 89 14.85 20.28 11.15
C GLN A 89 15.26 20.22 12.63
N LYS A 90 14.77 19.22 13.37
CA LYS A 90 15.12 19.00 14.78
C LYS A 90 16.46 18.26 14.98
N GLY A 91 17.15 17.93 13.89
CA GLY A 91 18.49 17.35 13.92
C GLY A 91 18.57 15.87 13.57
N ASP A 92 17.45 15.19 13.28
CA ASP A 92 17.50 13.83 12.77
C ASP A 92 17.77 13.81 11.26
N TRP A 93 19.04 13.95 10.89
CA TRP A 93 19.47 13.98 9.50
C TRP A 93 19.03 12.74 8.70
N LYS A 94 18.78 11.59 9.37
CA LYS A 94 18.31 10.37 8.71
C LYS A 94 16.90 10.55 8.12
N ALA A 95 16.06 11.39 8.72
CA ALA A 95 14.75 11.72 8.18
C ALA A 95 14.85 12.45 6.83
N ASP A 96 15.78 13.40 6.72
CA ASP A 96 16.03 14.10 5.46
C ASP A 96 16.72 13.21 4.42
N ALA A 97 17.67 12.37 4.84
CA ALA A 97 18.28 11.37 3.96
C ALA A 97 17.23 10.39 3.40
N TRP A 98 16.37 9.84 4.25
CA TRP A 98 15.27 8.95 3.84
C TRP A 98 14.32 9.62 2.86
N TYR A 99 13.97 10.89 3.09
CA TYR A 99 13.12 11.66 2.19
C TYR A 99 13.78 11.80 0.81
N LEU A 100 15.04 12.26 0.76
CA LEU A 100 15.78 12.47 -0.47
C LEU A 100 16.00 11.17 -1.26
N GLU A 101 16.36 10.07 -0.58
CA GLU A 101 16.53 8.75 -1.19
C GLU A 101 15.27 8.28 -1.92
N ARG A 102 14.08 8.63 -1.42
CA ARG A 102 12.80 8.15 -1.95
C ARG A 102 12.14 9.13 -2.92
N SER A 103 12.31 10.44 -2.72
CA SER A 103 11.75 11.46 -3.62
C SER A 103 12.64 11.73 -4.84
N HIS A 104 13.94 11.44 -4.74
CA HIS A 104 14.94 11.64 -5.78
C HIS A 104 15.91 10.44 -5.88
N PRO A 105 15.39 9.22 -6.11
CA PRO A 105 16.19 7.99 -6.08
C PRO A 105 17.31 7.99 -7.13
N GLU A 106 17.21 8.76 -8.21
CA GLU A 106 18.26 8.84 -9.23
C GLU A 106 19.52 9.58 -8.74
N ARG A 107 19.36 10.52 -7.79
CA ARG A 107 20.47 11.33 -7.24
C ARG A 107 20.95 10.82 -5.89
N TRP A 108 20.03 10.37 -5.05
CA TRP A 108 20.29 10.08 -3.64
C TRP A 108 20.01 8.61 -3.30
N GLY A 109 19.30 7.89 -4.16
CA GLY A 109 19.01 6.48 -3.94
C GLY A 109 20.26 5.62 -4.07
N LYS A 110 20.18 4.40 -3.54
CA LYS A 110 21.25 3.41 -3.73
C LYS A 110 21.40 3.09 -5.22
N GLN A 111 22.64 3.08 -5.71
CA GLN A 111 22.93 2.60 -7.05
C GLN A 111 22.40 1.17 -7.20
N ARG A 112 21.53 0.97 -8.18
CA ARG A 112 21.19 -0.36 -8.65
C ARG A 112 22.35 -0.86 -9.49
N VAL A 113 23.03 -1.88 -9.00
CA VAL A 113 24.09 -2.58 -9.73
C VAL A 113 23.44 -3.74 -10.47
N GLU A 114 23.61 -3.77 -11.79
CA GLU A 114 23.33 -4.97 -12.57
C GLU A 114 24.44 -5.97 -12.31
N VAL A 115 24.08 -7.19 -11.90
CA VAL A 115 25.02 -8.27 -11.62
C VAL A 115 24.90 -9.28 -12.74
N THR A 116 25.95 -9.41 -13.55
CA THR A 116 26.06 -10.38 -14.64
C THR A 116 27.23 -11.33 -14.41
N GLY A 117 27.21 -12.47 -15.10
CA GLY A 117 28.36 -13.36 -15.18
C GLY A 117 29.50 -12.73 -15.97
N LYS A 118 30.63 -13.44 -16.03
CA LYS A 118 31.78 -13.02 -16.83
C LYS A 118 31.33 -12.73 -18.27
N ASP A 119 31.79 -11.62 -18.84
CA ASP A 119 31.50 -11.18 -20.20
C ASP A 119 30.00 -10.93 -20.52
N GLY A 120 29.17 -10.73 -19.49
CA GLY A 120 27.73 -10.47 -19.65
C GLY A 120 26.87 -11.72 -19.75
N GLU A 121 27.46 -12.90 -19.58
CA GLU A 121 26.73 -14.17 -19.54
C GLU A 121 25.77 -14.24 -18.34
N PRO A 122 24.74 -15.11 -18.40
CA PRO A 122 23.90 -15.39 -17.24
C PRO A 122 24.74 -15.74 -16.01
N LEU A 123 24.26 -15.32 -14.84
CA LEU A 123 24.81 -15.85 -13.59
C LEU A 123 24.58 -17.35 -13.57
N HIS A 124 25.67 -18.10 -13.52
CA HIS A 124 25.66 -19.54 -13.30
C HIS A 124 25.90 -19.77 -11.80
N PRO A 125 24.84 -19.79 -10.96
CA PRO A 125 25.02 -20.33 -9.62
C PRO A 125 25.55 -21.77 -9.77
N PRO A 126 26.41 -22.25 -8.86
CA PRO A 126 26.83 -23.64 -8.89
C PRO A 126 25.58 -24.52 -8.90
N THR A 127 25.35 -25.23 -10.01
CA THR A 127 24.29 -26.22 -10.07
C THR A 127 24.72 -27.35 -9.15
N PRO A 128 24.01 -27.61 -8.02
CA PRO A 128 24.37 -28.73 -7.18
C PRO A 128 24.25 -30.01 -8.01
N ALA A 129 25.16 -30.97 -7.78
CA ALA A 129 25.06 -32.28 -8.42
C ALA A 129 23.67 -32.86 -8.12
N PRO A 130 22.94 -33.37 -9.13
CA PRO A 130 21.65 -33.98 -8.89
C PRO A 130 21.83 -35.12 -7.90
N LEU A 131 21.00 -35.11 -6.85
CA LEU A 131 20.99 -36.19 -5.87
C LEU A 131 20.60 -37.50 -6.58
N PRO A 132 21.20 -38.65 -6.22
CA PRO A 132 20.74 -39.94 -6.68
C PRO A 132 19.22 -40.07 -6.46
N ALA A 133 18.50 -40.65 -7.42
CA ALA A 133 17.04 -40.77 -7.34
C ALA A 133 16.56 -41.61 -6.13
N ASP A 134 17.46 -42.40 -5.56
CA ASP A 134 17.29 -43.27 -4.40
C ASP A 134 18.10 -42.80 -3.17
N ALA A 135 18.62 -41.56 -3.17
CA ALA A 135 19.40 -41.04 -2.07
C ALA A 135 18.58 -41.06 -0.75
N PRO A 136 19.10 -41.69 0.32
CA PRO A 136 18.56 -41.56 1.66
C PRO A 136 18.43 -40.08 2.06
N TYR A 137 17.39 -39.74 2.82
CA TYR A 137 17.15 -38.38 3.31
C TYR A 137 18.36 -37.77 4.03
N GLU A 138 19.14 -38.58 4.73
CA GLU A 138 20.35 -38.14 5.43
C GLU A 138 21.43 -37.63 4.47
N ASP A 139 21.60 -38.27 3.31
CA ASP A 139 22.56 -37.85 2.28
C ASP A 139 22.11 -36.55 1.60
N VAL A 140 20.79 -36.38 1.41
CA VAL A 140 20.18 -35.14 0.92
C VAL A 140 20.46 -33.98 1.89
N MET A 141 20.27 -34.21 3.19
CA MET A 141 20.48 -33.18 4.22
C MET A 141 21.98 -32.87 4.40
N ALA A 142 22.86 -33.86 4.32
CA ALA A 142 24.31 -33.63 4.38
C ALA A 142 24.82 -32.79 3.19
N ALA A 143 24.31 -33.05 1.98
CA ALA A 143 24.63 -32.26 0.79
C ALA A 143 24.08 -30.82 0.90
N TYR A 144 22.87 -30.66 1.43
CA TYR A 144 22.27 -29.35 1.70
C TYR A 144 23.10 -28.55 2.73
N ASP A 145 23.50 -29.17 3.83
CA ASP A 145 24.32 -28.54 4.87
C ASP A 145 25.68 -28.11 4.32
N GLN A 146 26.32 -28.92 3.46
CA GLN A 146 27.57 -28.53 2.81
C GLN A 146 27.42 -27.29 1.91
N LEU A 147 26.30 -27.18 1.17
CA LEU A 147 26.03 -26.04 0.29
C LEU A 147 25.82 -24.73 1.04
N ILE A 148 25.14 -24.76 2.20
CA ILE A 148 24.86 -23.53 2.98
C ILE A 148 26.03 -23.10 3.88
N THR A 149 27.00 -23.98 4.12
CA THR A 149 28.14 -23.70 5.01
C THR A 149 29.42 -23.30 4.24
N GLN A 150 29.48 -23.51 2.91
CA GLN A 150 30.66 -23.17 2.10
C GLN A 150 30.81 -21.67 1.78
N ASP A 151 29.78 -20.84 2.05
CA ASP A 151 29.79 -19.40 1.80
C ASP A 151 29.71 -18.54 3.09
N LEU A 152 30.13 -19.07 4.24
CA LEU A 152 30.33 -18.32 5.50
C LEU A 152 31.80 -18.18 5.89
#